data_AF-A0AAV9IMJ1-F1
#
_entry.id   AF-A0AAV9IMJ1-F1
#
_cell.length_a   1.000
_cell.length_b   1.000
_cell.length_c   1.000
_cell.angle_alpha   90.00
_cell.angle_beta   90.00
_cell.angle_gamma   90.00
#
_symmetry.space_group_name_H-M   'P 1'
#
loop_
_entity.id
_entity.type
_entity.pdbx_description
1 polymer ?
#
loop_
_entity_poly.entity_id
_entity_poly.type
_entity_poly.pdbx_seq_one_letter_code
_entity_poly.pdbx_strand_id
1 'polypeptide(L)'
;MWKYIGDLVGKQGTGPFQRFVSDPPVFLYEKNHSNPIIFEGKVLRGYQRGRQLLGCPTANLSVEPYQQLLQSLDCGIYFGWAKLEKRLPLYKAVVSVGWNPVFENDQKTIEAHLLAELKDFYDQHLSILLLGFIRREFKFASVADLEAAIGEDKSIAEKALDLEDCLTFKSQWENTF
;
A
#
# COMPACT_ATOMS: atom_id res chain seq x y z
N MET A 1 -7.82 -8.15 -16.43
CA MET A 1 -6.59 -7.95 -17.22
C MET A 1 -6.15 -6.57 -16.80
N TRP A 2 -5.01 -6.45 -16.11
CA TRP A 2 -4.59 -5.19 -15.50
C TRP A 2 -4.53 -4.05 -16.55
N LYS A 3 -5.11 -2.88 -16.24
CA LYS A 3 -5.02 -1.70 -17.11
C LYS A 3 -3.79 -0.89 -16.70
N TYR A 4 -2.81 -0.83 -17.60
CA TYR A 4 -1.63 0.02 -17.45
C TYR A 4 -2.05 1.50 -17.54
N ILE A 5 -1.68 2.31 -16.55
CA ILE A 5 -2.05 3.74 -16.51
C ILE A 5 -0.87 4.72 -16.67
N GLY A 6 0.23 4.26 -17.24
CA GLY A 6 1.29 5.13 -17.76
C GLY A 6 2.60 5.13 -16.97
N ASP A 7 3.62 5.73 -17.59
CA ASP A 7 4.99 5.81 -17.10
C ASP A 7 5.08 6.93 -16.04
N LEU A 8 5.06 6.57 -14.75
CA LEU A 8 5.25 7.53 -13.66
C LEU A 8 6.75 7.60 -13.29
N VAL A 9 7.56 8.30 -14.10
CA VAL A 9 8.78 9.09 -13.74
C VAL A 9 9.64 9.34 -14.99
N GLY A 10 10.03 10.60 -15.22
CA GLY A 10 10.86 11.02 -16.34
C GLY A 10 12.34 10.66 -16.23
N LYS A 11 12.83 9.91 -17.23
CA LYS A 11 14.17 9.78 -17.84
C LYS A 11 15.49 9.82 -17.03
N GLN A 12 16.21 8.70 -17.19
CA GLN A 12 17.64 8.47 -17.55
C GLN A 12 18.77 8.95 -16.62
N GLY A 13 19.40 7.97 -15.95
CA GLY A 13 20.78 8.06 -15.44
C GLY A 13 21.65 6.95 -16.05
N THR A 14 22.78 7.32 -16.66
CA THR A 14 23.73 6.39 -17.28
C THR A 14 24.66 5.79 -16.22
N GLY A 15 24.36 4.58 -15.75
CA GLY A 15 25.18 3.84 -14.80
C GLY A 15 24.92 2.32 -14.88
N PRO A 16 25.84 1.47 -14.37
CA PRO A 16 25.90 0.04 -14.67
C PRO A 16 24.80 -0.83 -14.02
N PHE A 17 23.73 -0.23 -13.47
CA PHE A 17 22.61 -0.90 -12.81
C PHE A 17 21.37 -1.14 -13.70
N GLN A 18 21.52 -1.03 -15.01
CA GLN A 18 20.42 -1.06 -15.98
C GLN A 18 19.87 -2.47 -16.29
N ARG A 19 19.60 -3.30 -15.27
CA ARG A 19 18.94 -4.61 -15.46
C ARG A 19 17.74 -4.90 -14.58
N PHE A 20 17.26 -3.94 -13.79
CA PHE A 20 16.01 -4.06 -13.02
C PHE A 20 15.11 -2.81 -13.02
N VAL A 21 15.41 -1.78 -13.82
CA VAL A 21 14.51 -0.63 -14.00
C VAL A 21 13.80 -0.77 -15.35
N SER A 22 12.92 -1.77 -15.43
CA SER A 22 11.71 -1.61 -16.23
C SER A 22 10.65 -1.21 -15.22
N ASP A 23 10.16 0.03 -15.36
CA ASP A 23 9.18 0.72 -14.52
C ASP A 23 8.23 -0.24 -13.78
N PRO A 24 7.97 -0.08 -12.47
CA PRO A 24 6.88 -0.83 -11.86
C PRO A 24 5.59 -0.37 -12.55
N PRO A 25 4.90 -1.27 -13.27
CA PRO A 25 3.65 -0.88 -13.90
C PRO A 25 2.66 -0.54 -12.79
N VAL A 26 2.28 0.73 -12.70
CA VAL A 26 1.13 1.12 -11.90
C VAL A 26 -0.09 0.56 -12.60
N PHE A 27 -0.62 -0.51 -12.01
CA PHE A 27 -1.87 -1.08 -12.44
C PHE A 27 -2.97 -0.52 -11.53
N LEU A 28 -3.89 0.24 -12.12
CA LEU A 28 -5.20 0.35 -11.49
C LEU A 28 -5.79 -1.05 -11.45
N TYR A 29 -6.28 -1.43 -10.28
CA TYR A 29 -6.77 -2.78 -10.05
C TYR A 29 -8.02 -3.04 -10.90
N GLU A 30 -7.84 -3.58 -12.11
CA GLU A 30 -8.91 -4.11 -12.96
C GLU A 30 -8.68 -5.60 -13.25
N LYS A 31 -8.99 -6.42 -12.24
CA LYS A 31 -9.32 -7.82 -12.47
C LYS A 31 -10.59 -8.13 -11.69
N ASN A 32 -11.73 -8.09 -12.37
CA ASN A 32 -13.05 -8.53 -11.90
C ASN A 32 -13.70 -7.74 -10.73
N HIS A 33 -13.12 -6.63 -10.28
CA HIS A 33 -13.72 -5.77 -9.27
C HIS A 33 -13.95 -4.38 -9.86
N SER A 34 -15.18 -4.10 -10.28
CA SER A 34 -15.62 -2.77 -10.75
C SER A 34 -15.58 -1.71 -9.64
N ASN A 35 -15.31 -2.12 -8.39
CA ASN A 35 -15.38 -1.32 -7.18
C ASN A 35 -14.06 -1.42 -6.41
N PRO A 36 -13.62 -0.33 -5.76
CA PRO A 36 -12.43 -0.34 -4.94
C PRO A 36 -12.60 -1.26 -3.72
N ILE A 37 -11.50 -1.83 -3.25
CA ILE A 37 -11.51 -2.75 -2.11
C ILE A 37 -11.32 -1.95 -0.82
N ILE A 38 -12.21 -2.18 0.15
CA ILE A 38 -12.12 -1.55 1.46
C ILE A 38 -11.80 -2.60 2.52
N PHE A 39 -10.74 -2.34 3.29
CA PHE A 39 -10.42 -3.08 4.50
C PHE A 39 -10.64 -2.18 5.72
N GLU A 40 -11.23 -2.73 6.77
CA GLU A 40 -11.46 -2.05 8.03
C GLU A 40 -10.98 -2.91 9.19
N GLY A 41 -10.40 -2.28 10.21
CA GLY A 41 -9.98 -3.02 11.38
C GLY A 41 -9.29 -2.17 12.42
N LYS A 42 -9.04 -2.76 13.58
CA LYS A 42 -8.19 -2.15 14.60
C LYS A 42 -6.73 -2.23 14.19
N VAL A 43 -6.00 -1.16 14.46
CA VAL A 43 -4.55 -1.11 14.31
C VAL A 43 -3.90 -1.88 15.44
N LEU A 44 -3.28 -2.99 15.08
CA LEU A 44 -2.53 -3.86 15.98
C LEU A 44 -1.11 -3.33 16.15
N ARG A 45 -0.55 -3.57 17.34
CA ARG A 45 0.86 -3.34 17.62
C ARG A 45 1.69 -4.40 16.89
N GLY A 46 2.41 -3.99 15.85
CA GLY A 46 3.39 -4.83 15.17
C GLY A 46 4.78 -4.76 15.81
N TYR A 47 5.77 -5.35 15.13
CA TYR A 47 7.17 -5.38 15.58
C TYR A 47 7.92 -4.05 15.47
N GLN A 48 7.27 -2.97 15.03
CA GLN A 48 7.80 -1.60 14.87
C GLN A 48 9.08 -1.47 14.01
N ARG A 49 9.52 -2.53 13.32
CA ARG A 49 10.73 -2.54 12.49
C ARG A 49 10.65 -1.56 11.32
N GLY A 50 9.46 -1.42 10.73
CA GLY A 50 9.22 -0.47 9.65
C GLY A 50 9.43 0.98 10.08
N ARG A 51 8.98 1.39 11.27
CA ARG A 51 9.03 2.79 11.71
C ARG A 51 10.43 3.41 11.66
N GLN A 52 11.47 2.65 12.05
CA GLN A 52 12.85 3.15 12.07
C GLN A 52 13.42 3.36 10.66
N LEU A 53 13.06 2.51 9.70
CA LEU A 53 13.51 2.61 8.30
C LEU A 53 12.63 3.55 7.45
N LEU A 54 11.36 3.68 7.83
CA LEU A 54 10.33 4.33 7.01
C LEU A 54 10.08 5.79 7.40
N GLY A 55 10.41 6.21 8.62
CA GLY A 55 10.13 7.57 9.10
C GLY A 55 8.64 7.92 9.25
N CYS A 56 7.73 6.96 9.04
CA CYS A 56 6.29 7.12 9.25
C CYS A 56 5.70 5.89 9.98
N PRO A 57 4.54 6.04 10.63
CA PRO A 57 3.91 4.96 11.37
C PRO A 57 3.48 3.82 10.44
N THR A 58 3.74 2.57 10.86
CA THR A 58 3.18 1.37 10.23
C THR A 58 2.10 0.75 11.08
N ALA A 59 1.04 0.29 10.42
CA ALA A 59 -0.17 -0.20 11.04
C ALA A 59 -0.50 -1.60 10.51
N ASN A 60 -0.39 -2.60 11.37
CA ASN A 60 -0.88 -3.93 11.06
C ASN A 60 -2.39 -3.94 11.29
N LEU A 61 -3.17 -4.28 10.28
CA LEU A 61 -4.62 -4.24 10.39
C LEU A 61 -5.17 -5.61 10.78
N SER A 62 -6.05 -5.65 11.78
CA SER A 62 -6.82 -6.85 12.10
C SER A 62 -7.90 -7.08 11.03
N VAL A 63 -7.62 -7.97 10.09
CA VAL A 63 -8.43 -8.20 8.88
C VAL A 63 -9.12 -9.57 8.88
N GLU A 64 -9.40 -10.11 10.06
CA GLU A 64 -10.11 -11.39 10.25
C GLU A 64 -11.41 -11.50 9.43
N PRO A 65 -12.27 -10.45 9.32
CA PRO A 65 -13.49 -10.55 8.50
C PRO A 65 -13.21 -10.61 6.98
N TYR A 66 -12.00 -10.28 6.55
CA TYR A 66 -11.63 -10.11 5.15
C TYR A 66 -10.69 -11.21 4.63
N GLN A 67 -10.50 -12.30 5.37
CA GLN A 67 -9.53 -13.35 5.01
C GLN A 67 -9.77 -13.92 3.60
N GLN A 68 -11.02 -14.19 3.20
CA GLN A 68 -11.31 -14.70 1.86
C GLN A 68 -10.94 -13.71 0.75
N LEU A 69 -11.19 -12.41 0.98
CA LEU A 69 -10.82 -11.35 0.05
C LEU A 69 -9.29 -11.17 0.00
N LEU A 70 -8.62 -11.26 1.13
CA LEU A 70 -7.16 -11.22 1.17
C LEU A 70 -6.53 -12.37 0.42
N GLN A 71 -7.10 -13.57 0.53
CA GLN A 71 -6.61 -14.75 -0.18
C GLN A 71 -6.68 -14.55 -1.70
N SER A 72 -7.65 -13.79 -2.23
CA SER A 72 -7.76 -13.51 -3.67
C SER A 72 -6.77 -12.44 -4.18
N LEU A 73 -6.15 -11.66 -3.30
CA LEU A 73 -5.14 -10.67 -3.66
C LEU A 73 -3.76 -11.32 -3.87
N ASP A 74 -2.99 -10.81 -4.81
CA ASP A 74 -1.58 -11.17 -4.95
C ASP A 74 -0.77 -10.61 -3.76
N CYS A 75 0.29 -11.32 -3.35
CA CYS A 75 1.22 -10.74 -2.37
C CYS A 75 2.08 -9.66 -3.03
N GLY A 76 2.21 -8.51 -2.38
CA GLY A 76 2.93 -7.37 -2.92
C GLY A 76 2.60 -6.06 -2.24
N ILE A 77 3.08 -5.00 -2.88
CA ILE A 77 2.91 -3.61 -2.47
C ILE A 77 1.81 -2.99 -3.32
N TYR A 78 0.89 -2.35 -2.63
CA TYR A 78 -0.28 -1.66 -3.15
C TYR A 78 -0.26 -0.20 -2.70
N PHE A 79 -1.13 0.61 -3.29
CA PHE A 79 -1.40 1.97 -2.85
C PHE A 79 -2.89 2.23 -2.69
N GLY A 80 -3.22 3.22 -1.87
CA GLY A 80 -4.59 3.56 -1.56
C GLY A 80 -4.74 4.78 -0.65
N TRP A 81 -5.98 5.04 -0.26
CA TRP A 81 -6.33 6.03 0.75
C TRP A 81 -6.60 5.36 2.09
N ALA A 82 -6.35 6.07 3.18
CA ALA A 82 -6.59 5.61 4.53
C ALA A 82 -7.31 6.67 5.36
N LYS A 83 -8.17 6.26 6.30
CA LYS A 83 -8.75 7.14 7.32
C LYS A 83 -8.77 6.51 8.69
N LEU A 84 -8.52 7.34 9.69
CA LEU A 84 -8.53 6.95 11.11
C LEU A 84 -9.88 7.30 11.73
N GLU A 85 -10.43 6.40 12.54
CA GLU A 85 -11.69 6.57 13.27
C GLU A 85 -12.87 7.00 12.38
N LYS A 86 -12.85 6.59 11.11
CA LYS A 86 -13.81 6.99 10.07
C LYS A 86 -13.90 8.52 9.86
N ARG A 87 -12.85 9.26 10.21
CA ARG A 87 -12.79 10.73 10.13
C ARG A 87 -11.83 11.21 9.05
N LEU A 88 -12.09 12.42 8.58
CA LEU A 88 -11.15 13.19 7.77
C LEU A 88 -9.95 13.68 8.63
N PRO A 89 -8.79 13.95 8.02
CA PRO A 89 -8.51 13.85 6.58
C PRO A 89 -8.27 12.41 6.11
N LEU A 90 -8.38 12.18 4.80
CA LEU A 90 -7.83 10.98 4.18
C LEU A 90 -6.32 11.13 4.00
N TYR A 91 -5.60 10.04 4.26
CA TYR A 91 -4.14 9.95 4.11
C TYR A 91 -3.80 9.07 2.91
N LYS A 92 -2.82 9.48 2.10
CA LYS A 92 -2.22 8.58 1.13
C LYS A 92 -1.52 7.44 1.87
N ALA A 93 -1.54 6.24 1.31
CA ALA A 93 -0.92 5.08 1.95
C ALA A 93 -0.28 4.14 0.93
N VAL A 94 0.86 3.58 1.35
CA VAL A 94 1.44 2.36 0.77
C VAL A 94 0.97 1.18 1.64
N VAL A 95 0.62 0.07 1.01
CA VAL A 95 0.01 -1.08 1.70
C VAL A 95 0.72 -2.35 1.28
N SER A 96 1.32 -3.06 2.23
CA SER A 96 1.90 -4.38 2.02
C SER A 96 0.86 -5.46 2.29
N VAL A 97 0.68 -6.36 1.34
CA VAL A 97 -0.11 -7.60 1.50
C VAL A 97 0.86 -8.77 1.39
N GLY A 98 0.98 -9.54 2.46
CA GLY A 98 1.96 -10.64 2.55
C GLY A 98 1.48 -11.77 3.43
N TRP A 99 2.13 -12.93 3.34
CA TRP A 99 1.85 -14.08 4.19
C TRP A 99 2.38 -13.86 5.61
N ASN A 100 1.61 -14.30 6.61
CA ASN A 100 2.01 -14.20 8.01
C ASN A 100 2.75 -15.48 8.46
N PRO A 101 4.06 -15.41 8.74
CA PRO A 101 4.84 -16.59 9.16
C PRO A 101 4.42 -17.15 10.52
N VAL A 102 3.75 -16.36 11.36
CA VAL A 102 3.30 -16.77 12.71
C VAL A 102 2.13 -17.74 12.64
N PHE A 103 1.32 -17.67 11.58
CA PHE A 103 0.18 -18.57 11.36
C PHE A 103 0.51 -19.60 10.28
N GLU A 104 1.72 -20.17 10.30
CA GLU A 104 2.18 -21.19 9.35
C GLU A 104 2.07 -20.77 7.85
N ASN A 105 1.97 -19.47 7.58
CA ASN A 105 1.63 -18.90 6.28
C ASN A 105 0.26 -19.31 5.72
N ASP A 106 -0.71 -19.64 6.57
CA ASP A 106 -2.10 -19.91 6.15
C ASP A 106 -2.93 -18.62 5.97
N GLN A 107 -2.47 -17.51 6.54
CA GLN A 107 -3.18 -16.23 6.49
C GLN A 107 -2.30 -15.12 5.92
N LYS A 108 -2.92 -14.26 5.10
CA LYS A 108 -2.31 -13.01 4.66
C LYS A 108 -2.63 -11.89 5.64
N THR A 109 -1.70 -10.97 5.76
CA THR A 109 -1.80 -9.76 6.58
C THR A 109 -1.71 -8.52 5.72
N ILE A 110 -2.30 -7.44 6.23
CA ILE A 110 -2.15 -6.09 5.68
C ILE A 110 -1.32 -5.25 6.65
N GLU A 111 -0.24 -4.68 6.14
CA GLU A 111 0.52 -3.63 6.81
C GLU A 111 0.39 -2.34 6.01
N ALA A 112 -0.24 -1.33 6.60
CA ALA A 112 -0.42 -0.03 5.98
C ALA A 112 0.61 0.97 6.49
N HIS A 113 1.07 1.82 5.59
CA HIS A 113 2.01 2.86 5.84
C HIS A 113 1.44 4.19 5.34
N LEU A 114 1.00 5.03 6.27
CA LEU A 114 0.39 6.32 5.96
C LEU A 114 1.49 7.34 5.66
N LEU A 115 1.37 8.02 4.52
CA LEU A 115 2.30 9.05 4.05
C LEU A 115 1.97 10.39 4.70
N ALA A 116 2.04 10.41 6.03
CA ALA A 116 1.79 11.58 6.86
C ALA A 116 2.53 11.46 8.19
N GLU A 117 2.87 12.61 8.77
CA GLU A 117 3.43 12.68 10.12
C GLU A 117 2.30 12.56 11.14
N LEU A 118 2.12 11.38 11.70
CA LEU A 118 1.10 11.09 12.70
C LEU A 118 1.73 10.60 14.00
N LYS A 119 1.10 10.96 15.12
CA LYS A 119 1.35 10.31 16.41
C LYS A 119 0.90 8.85 16.34
N ASP A 120 1.40 8.02 17.25
CA ASP A 120 1.02 6.63 17.34
C ASP A 120 -0.50 6.49 17.47
N PHE A 121 -1.10 5.70 16.57
CA PHE A 121 -2.54 5.47 16.46
C PHE A 121 -2.92 4.00 16.68
N TYR A 122 -2.16 3.31 17.54
CA TYR A 122 -2.52 1.95 17.97
C TYR A 122 -3.91 1.91 18.58
N ASP A 123 -4.56 0.75 18.46
CA ASP A 123 -5.90 0.49 18.98
C ASP A 123 -7.02 1.32 18.33
N GLN A 124 -6.67 2.31 17.49
CA GLN A 124 -7.62 3.05 16.67
C GLN A 124 -8.14 2.21 15.51
N HIS A 125 -9.33 2.55 15.04
CA HIS A 125 -9.90 1.97 13.83
C HIS A 125 -9.28 2.61 12.59
N LEU A 126 -8.72 1.79 11.70
CA LEU A 126 -8.18 2.22 10.42
C LEU A 126 -9.04 1.60 9.30
N SER A 127 -9.45 2.44 8.36
CA SER A 127 -10.07 2.01 7.11
C SER A 127 -9.09 2.30 5.96
N ILE A 128 -8.97 1.37 5.01
CA ILE A 128 -8.08 1.46 3.85
C ILE A 128 -8.91 1.21 2.60
N LEU A 129 -8.84 2.15 1.66
CA LEU A 129 -9.34 2.05 0.30
C LEU A 129 -8.19 1.68 -0.63
N LEU A 130 -8.09 0.41 -1.02
CA LEU A 130 -7.05 -0.11 -1.91
C LEU A 130 -7.40 0.20 -3.38
N LEU A 131 -6.52 0.87 -4.10
CA LEU A 131 -6.78 1.35 -5.48
C LEU A 131 -5.91 0.71 -6.54
N GLY A 132 -4.68 0.32 -6.21
CA GLY A 132 -3.80 -0.26 -7.22
C GLY A 132 -2.60 -0.99 -6.65
N PHE A 133 -1.92 -1.70 -7.55
CA PHE A 133 -0.75 -2.52 -7.27
C PHE A 133 0.50 -1.85 -7.82
N ILE A 134 1.57 -1.83 -7.02
CA ILE A 134 2.87 -1.27 -7.40
C ILE A 134 3.80 -2.39 -7.88
N ARG A 135 4.05 -3.40 -7.03
CA ARG A 135 5.02 -4.46 -7.30
C ARG A 135 4.84 -5.66 -6.39
N ARG A 136 5.43 -6.81 -6.77
CA ARG A 136 5.50 -8.00 -5.91
C ARG A 136 6.48 -7.78 -4.75
N GLU A 137 6.35 -8.60 -3.72
CA GLU A 137 7.35 -8.67 -2.63
C GLU A 137 8.70 -9.17 -3.19
N PHE A 138 9.79 -8.56 -2.73
CA PHE A 138 11.15 -8.95 -3.09
C PHE A 138 11.98 -9.16 -1.83
N LYS A 139 12.94 -10.09 -1.91
CA LYS A 139 14.02 -10.19 -0.93
C LYS A 139 15.11 -9.21 -1.32
N PHE A 140 15.50 -8.33 -0.40
CA PHE A 140 16.57 -7.37 -0.61
C PHE A 140 17.89 -7.92 -0.09
N ALA A 141 18.96 -7.67 -0.84
CA ALA A 141 20.32 -8.10 -0.47
C ALA A 141 20.93 -7.23 0.62
N SER A 142 20.46 -5.98 0.77
CA SER A 142 20.90 -5.04 1.78
C SER A 142 19.76 -4.19 2.33
N VAL A 143 19.98 -3.55 3.48
CA VAL A 143 19.05 -2.57 4.06
C VAL A 143 18.91 -1.35 3.14
N ALA A 144 19.99 -0.90 2.50
CA ALA A 144 19.95 0.23 1.57
C ALA A 144 19.07 -0.05 0.34
N ASP A 145 19.10 -1.28 -0.20
CA ASP A 145 18.23 -1.66 -1.32
C ASP A 145 16.75 -1.67 -0.89
N LEU A 146 16.48 -2.13 0.33
CA LEU A 146 15.13 -2.09 0.91
C LEU A 146 14.64 -0.65 1.08
N GLU A 147 15.46 0.23 1.65
CA GLU A 147 15.14 1.65 1.83
C GLU A 147 14.88 2.35 0.50
N ALA A 148 15.70 2.08 -0.53
CA ALA A 148 15.52 2.63 -1.86
C ALA A 148 14.20 2.17 -2.49
N ALA A 149 13.88 0.88 -2.41
CA ALA A 149 12.62 0.34 -2.94
C ALA A 149 11.39 0.91 -2.24
N ILE A 150 11.46 1.04 -0.92
CA ILE A 150 10.42 1.71 -0.12
C ILE A 150 10.24 3.16 -0.59
N GLY A 151 11.34 3.91 -0.76
CA GLY A 151 11.29 5.30 -1.19
C GLY A 151 10.61 5.44 -2.55
N GLU A 152 10.90 4.51 -3.46
CA GLU A 152 10.26 4.43 -4.76
C GLU A 152 8.75 4.10 -4.63
N ASP A 153 8.38 3.11 -3.81
CA ASP A 153 6.97 2.76 -3.56
C ASP A 153 6.15 3.96 -3.06
N LYS A 154 6.73 4.77 -2.17
CA LYS A 154 6.09 6.00 -1.66
C LYS A 154 5.91 7.04 -2.76
N SER A 155 6.98 7.31 -3.52
CA SER A 155 6.97 8.25 -4.65
C SER A 155 5.92 7.86 -5.70
N ILE A 156 5.80 6.57 -6.00
CA ILE A 156 4.79 6.04 -6.92
C ILE A 156 3.39 6.23 -6.35
N ALA A 157 3.15 5.84 -5.10
CA ALA A 157 1.85 5.98 -4.45
C ALA A 157 1.41 7.46 -4.40
N GLU A 158 2.33 8.37 -4.07
CA GLU A 158 2.07 9.81 -4.04
C GLU A 158 1.56 10.33 -5.39
N LYS A 159 2.28 10.01 -6.47
CA LYS A 159 1.93 10.44 -7.82
C LYS A 159 0.66 9.77 -8.33
N ALA A 160 0.51 8.46 -8.13
CA ALA A 160 -0.64 7.70 -8.59
C ALA A 160 -1.94 8.18 -7.93
N LEU A 161 -1.90 8.50 -6.64
CA LEU A 161 -3.08 8.96 -5.89
C LEU A 161 -3.52 10.38 -6.27
N ASP A 162 -2.69 11.17 -6.97
CA ASP A 162 -3.07 12.48 -7.51
C ASP A 162 -3.70 12.40 -8.92
N LEU A 163 -3.80 11.20 -9.51
CA LEU A 163 -4.50 11.01 -10.78
C LEU A 163 -6.03 11.19 -10.59
N GLU A 164 -6.69 11.72 -11.62
CA GLU A 164 -8.12 12.08 -11.60
C GLU A 164 -9.03 10.91 -11.19
N ASP A 165 -8.78 9.71 -11.69
CA ASP A 165 -9.54 8.50 -11.31
C ASP A 165 -9.40 8.20 -9.80
N CYS A 166 -8.19 8.31 -9.25
CA CYS A 166 -7.93 8.08 -7.83
C CYS A 166 -8.56 9.17 -6.95
N LEU A 167 -8.56 10.42 -7.40
CA LEU A 167 -9.24 11.54 -6.73
C LEU A 167 -10.76 11.41 -6.78
N THR A 168 -11.30 10.81 -7.83
CA THR A 168 -12.73 10.49 -7.94
C THR A 168 -13.12 9.46 -6.89
N PHE A 169 -12.38 8.34 -6.79
CA PHE A 169 -12.61 7.33 -5.75
C PHE A 169 -12.44 7.91 -4.34
N LYS A 170 -11.43 8.77 -4.14
CA LYS A 170 -11.24 9.52 -2.89
C LYS A 170 -12.51 10.27 -2.51
N SER A 171 -12.99 11.12 -3.42
CA SER A 171 -14.15 11.99 -3.18
C SER A 171 -15.43 11.18 -2.92
N GLN A 172 -15.64 10.08 -3.64
CA GLN A 172 -16.77 9.18 -3.41
C GLN A 172 -16.71 8.55 -2.01
N TRP A 173 -15.53 8.09 -1.60
CA TRP A 173 -15.35 7.43 -0.31
C TRP A 173 -15.38 8.39 0.88
N GLU A 174 -14.95 9.65 0.71
CA GLU A 174 -15.08 10.70 1.73
C GLU A 174 -16.53 10.94 2.14
N ASN A 175 -17.46 10.76 1.20
CA ASN A 175 -18.90 10.94 1.41
C ASN A 175 -19.62 9.68 1.89
N THR A 176 -18.88 8.61 2.24
CA THR A 176 -19.42 7.35 2.74
C THR A 176 -19.37 7.31 4.27
N PHE A 177 -20.54 7.10 4.89
CA PHE A 177 -20.83 7.17 6.34
C PHE A 177 -20.23 6.02 7.15
#